data_AF-A0A820Q692-F1
#
_entry.id   AF-A0A820Q692-F1
#
_cell.length_a   1.000
_cell.length_b   1.000
_cell.length_c   1.000
_cell.angle_alpha   90.00
_cell.angle_beta   90.00
_cell.angle_gamma   90.00
#
_symmetry.space_group_name_H-M   'P 1'
#
loop_
_entity.id
_entity.type
_entity.pdbx_description
1 polymer ?
#
loop_
_entity_poly.entity_id
_entity_poly.type
_entity_poly.pdbx_seq_one_letter_code
_entity_poly.pdbx_strand_id
1 'polypeptide(L)' 'CIIFMNESTIIVGGHEFSPLIYNYDQRNGTIDFLEKLDRQETSTGRQSIGLEF' A
#
# COMPACT_ATOMS: atom_id res chain seq x y z
N CYS A 1 1.34 7.95 8.85
CA CYS A 1 2.62 7.67 8.16
C CYS A 1 2.38 7.74 6.66
N ILE A 2 3.39 8.18 5.91
CA ILE A 2 3.35 8.25 4.44
C ILE A 2 4.60 7.54 3.93
N ILE A 3 4.44 6.65 2.95
CA ILE A 3 5.53 5.88 2.34
C ILE A 3 5.43 6.03 0.82
N PHE A 4 6.54 6.40 0.19
CA PHE A 4 6.69 6.34 -1.26
C PHE A 4 7.17 4.95 -1.63
N MET A 5 6.34 4.18 -2.33
CA MET A 5 6.70 2.83 -2.79
C MET A 5 7.57 2.89 -4.05
N ASN A 6 7.30 3.85 -4.92
CA ASN A 6 8.07 4.17 -6.11
C ASN A 6 7.78 5.63 -6.52
N GLU A 7 8.20 6.04 -7.71
CA GLU A 7 8.07 7.40 -8.22
C GLU A 7 6.62 7.90 -8.37
N SER A 8 5.66 6.99 -8.55
CA SER A 8 4.25 7.34 -8.72
C SER A 8 3.34 6.78 -7.65
N THR A 9 3.81 5.95 -6.72
CA THR A 9 2.93 5.22 -5.78
C THR A 9 3.17 5.65 -4.34
N ILE A 10 2.11 6.10 -3.68
CA ILE A 10 2.13 6.58 -2.29
C ILE A 10 1.19 5.72 -1.45
N ILE A 11 1.69 5.19 -0.33
CA ILE A 11 0.88 4.53 0.68
C ILE A 11 0.72 5.47 1.86
N VAL A 12 -0.53 5.70 2.27
CA VAL A 12 -0.89 6.54 3.42
C VAL A 12 -1.54 5.66 4.47
N GLY A 13 -0.96 5.63 5.67
CA GLY A 13 -1.54 4.97 6.84
C GLY A 13 -1.80 5.97 7.96
N GLY A 14 -2.88 5.81 8.71
CA GLY A 14 -3.27 6.78 9.72
C GLY A 14 -4.21 6.21 10.77
N HIS A 15 -5.14 7.04 11.23
CA HIS A 15 -6.20 6.64 12.16
C HIS A 15 -7.16 5.60 11.55
N GLU A 16 -7.24 5.56 10.22
CA GLU A 16 -8.00 4.55 9.50
C GLU A 16 -7.27 3.19 9.58
N PHE A 17 -7.99 2.15 10.02
CA PHE A 17 -7.45 0.80 10.26
C PHE A 17 -6.96 0.06 9.00
N SER A 18 -6.98 0.71 7.83
CA SER A 18 -6.52 0.16 6.56
C SER A 18 -5.65 1.20 5.83
N PRO A 19 -4.47 0.82 5.31
CA PRO A 19 -3.68 1.71 4.46
C PRO A 19 -4.41 2.07 3.17
N LEU A 20 -4.18 3.28 2.66
CA LEU A 20 -4.70 3.76 1.39
C LEU A 20 -3.56 3.89 0.37
N ILE A 21 -3.83 3.53 -0.88
CA ILE A 21 -2.90 3.68 -2.00
C ILE A 21 -3.34 4.83 -2.88
N TYR A 22 -2.40 5.67 -3.24
CA TYR A 22 -2.56 6.76 -4.19
C TYR A 22 -1.54 6.64 -5.32
N ASN A 23 -1.93 7.09 -6.50
CA ASN A 23 -1.03 7.27 -7.63
C ASN A 23 -0.79 8.76 -7.90
N TYR A 24 0.46 9.15 -8.12
CA TYR A 24 0.86 10.46 -8.58
C TYR A 24 0.97 10.44 -10.11
N ASP A 25 0.13 11.21 -10.80
CA ASP A 25 0.25 11.47 -12.22
C ASP A 25 1.16 12.67 -12.45
N GLN A 26 2.40 12.39 -12.83
CA GLN A 26 3.40 13.41 -13.10
C GLN A 26 3.03 14.34 -14.29
N ARG A 27 2.25 13.87 -15.27
CA ARG A 27 1.90 14.69 -16.44
C ARG A 27 0.92 15.79 -16.06
N ASN A 28 -0.05 15.45 -15.22
CA ASN A 28 -1.10 16.36 -14.78
C ASN A 28 -0.80 17.00 -13.42
N GLY A 29 0.21 16.50 -12.69
CA GLY A 29 0.56 16.95 -11.35
C GLY A 29 -0.50 16.60 -10.29
N THR A 30 -1.27 15.53 -10.50
CA THR A 30 -2.38 15.13 -9.64
C THR A 30 -2.04 13.91 -8.79
N ILE A 31 -2.71 13.77 -7.65
CA ILE A 31 -2.66 12.59 -6.80
C ILE A 31 -4.06 11.99 -6.80
N ASP A 32 -4.18 10.79 -7.34
CA ASP A 32 -5.44 10.09 -7.52
C ASP A 32 -5.53 8.92 -6.54
N PHE A 33 -6.68 8.76 -5.91
CA PHE A 33 -6.95 7.60 -5.05
C PHE A 33 -7.03 6.33 -5.89
N LEU A 34 -6.30 5.29 -5.49
CA LEU A 34 -6.26 4.02 -6.20
C LEU A 34 -7.13 2.97 -5.50
N GLU A 35 -6.76 2.60 -4.28
CA GLU A 35 -7.45 1.58 -3.52
C GLU A 35 -7.21 1.68 -2.02
N LYS A 36 -8.06 1.01 -1.26
CA LYS A 36 -7.88 0.76 0.17
C LYS A 36 -7.33 -0.65 0.33
N LEU A 37 -6.16 -0.77 0.97
CA LEU A 37 -5.59 -2.06 1.38
C LEU A 37 -6.41 -2.59 2.55
N ASP A 38 -7.60 -3.12 2.28
CA ASP A 38 -8.31 -3.92 3.26
C ASP A 38 -7.50 -5.19 3.54
N ARG A 39 -7.31 -5.47 4.83
CA ARG A 39 -6.70 -6.72 5.27
C ARG A 39 -7.56 -7.84 4.71
N GLN A 40 -7.08 -8.55 3.69
CA GLN A 40 -7.60 -9.88 3.43
C GLN A 40 -7.36 -10.63 4.74
N GLU A 41 -8.43 -11.02 5.43
CA GLU A 41 -8.33 -11.92 6.55
C GLU A 41 -7.82 -13.25 5.99
N THR A 42 -6.48 -13.36 5.87
CA THR A 42 -5.83 -14.65 5.69
C THR A 42 -6.09 -15.39 6.99
N SER A 43 -7.16 -16.19 6.96
CA SER A 43 -7.46 -17.18 7.98
C SER A 43 -6.21 -18.05 8.12
N THR A 44 -5.51 -17.83 9.25
CA THR A 44 -4.51 -18.70 9.86
C THR A 44 -3.77 -19.65 8.90
N GLY A 45 -2.73 -19.13 8.24
CA GLY A 45 -1.74 -19.96 7.57
C GLY A 45 -0.41 -19.23 7.55
N ARG A 46 0.51 -19.57 8.46
CA ARG A 46 1.90 -19.10 8.41
C ARG A 46 2.49 -19.51 7.06
N GLN A 47 2.60 -18.60 6.10
CA GLN A 47 3.56 -18.78 5.01
C GLN A 47 4.87 -18.15 5.49
N SER A 48 5.70 -18.99 6.12
CA SER A 48 7.12 -18.72 6.25
C SER A 48 7.71 -18.70 4.84
N ILE A 49 7.96 -17.50 4.31
CA ILE A 49 8.91 -17.32 3.21
C ILE A 49 10.28 -17.69 3.78
N GLY A 50 10.68 -18.94 3.59
CA GLY A 50 12.05 -19.37 3.81
C GLY A 50 12.95 -18.68 2.79
N LEU A 51 13.79 -17.77 3.26
CA LEU A 51 15.00 -17.40 2.53
C LEU A 51 16.01 -18.50 2.83
N GLU A 52 16.16 -19.43 1.89
CA GLU A 52 17.31 -20.33 1.88
C GLU A 52 18.53 -19.51 1.45
N PHE A 53 19.55 -19.46 2.31
CA PHE A 53 20.89 -18.96 2.02
C PHE A 53 21.78 -20.12 1.58
#